data_AF-A0A9D1KCA4-F1
#
_entry.id   AF-A0A9D1KCA4-F1
#
_cell.length_a   1.000
_cell.length_b   1.000
_cell.length_c   1.000
_cell.angle_alpha   90.00
_cell.angle_beta   90.00
_cell.angle_gamma   90.00
#
_symmetry.space_group_name_H-M   'P 1'
#
loop_
_entity.id
_entity.type
_entity.pdbx_description
1 polymer ?
#
loop_
_entity_poly.entity_id
_entity_poly.type
_entity_poly.pdbx_seq_one_letter_code
_entity_poly.pdbx_strand_id
1 'polypeptide(L)'
;MKRGKVAIIPDEEQILENKFEQDILDGESHVKAYQNFSDKYKLGFKFRDDESHGAGLSIAELGHFNYKTEDDIGVIAFYLPSKVTDRQLEYFENHKDNYASYTTIGAYIFRKVDDTIYTDEIYGLEMIENQMIKKNRKSEEKGHVR
;
A
#
# COMPACT_ATOMS: atom_id res chain seq x y z
N MET A 1 -22.84 7.39 4.46
CA MET A 1 -22.69 5.99 4.03
C MET A 1 -21.21 5.65 4.02
N LYS A 2 -20.84 4.37 3.96
CA LYS A 2 -19.44 3.98 3.69
C LYS A 2 -19.23 4.10 2.19
N ARG A 3 -18.23 4.90 1.80
CA ARG A 3 -17.83 5.17 0.41
C ARG A 3 -16.67 4.30 -0.03
N GLY A 4 -15.80 3.90 0.91
CA GLY A 4 -14.61 3.10 0.62
C GLY A 4 -13.79 2.83 1.87
N LYS A 5 -12.53 2.46 1.70
CA LYS A 5 -11.58 2.31 2.81
C LYS A 5 -10.14 2.60 2.40
N VAL A 6 -9.29 2.80 3.40
CA VAL A 6 -7.83 2.68 3.29
C VAL A 6 -7.37 1.55 4.19
N ALA A 7 -6.51 0.68 3.67
CA ALA A 7 -5.86 -0.36 4.46
C ALA A 7 -4.35 -0.31 4.24
N ILE A 8 -3.60 -0.40 5.34
CA ILE A 8 -2.15 -0.35 5.40
C ILE A 8 -1.68 -1.59 6.14
N ILE A 9 -0.82 -2.36 5.49
CA ILE A 9 -0.13 -3.51 6.04
C ILE A 9 1.31 -3.07 6.30
N PRO A 10 1.64 -2.77 7.57
CA PRO A 10 2.92 -2.15 7.88
C PRO A 10 4.09 -3.09 7.58
N ASP A 11 5.30 -2.55 7.64
CA ASP A 11 6.54 -3.32 7.65
C ASP A 11 6.75 -3.87 9.06
N GLU A 12 6.87 -5.19 9.26
CA GLU A 12 7.00 -5.77 10.61
C GLU A 12 8.31 -5.41 11.30
N GLU A 13 9.32 -4.98 10.54
CA GLU A 13 10.58 -4.48 11.10
C GLU A 13 10.41 -3.11 11.76
N GLN A 14 9.31 -2.39 11.47
CA GLN A 14 9.04 -1.04 11.96
C GLN A 14 7.81 -0.96 12.86
N ILE A 15 6.71 -1.62 12.48
CA ILE A 15 5.42 -1.59 13.18
C ILE A 15 4.89 -3.02 13.33
N LEU A 16 4.75 -3.45 14.58
CA LEU A 16 4.35 -4.82 14.94
C LEU A 16 2.87 -5.13 14.68
N GLU A 17 1.99 -4.13 14.62
CA GLU A 17 0.57 -4.37 14.32
C GLU A 17 0.38 -4.83 12.87
N ASN A 18 -0.45 -5.86 12.69
CA ASN A 18 -0.59 -6.54 11.41
C ASN A 18 -1.29 -5.71 10.34
N LYS A 19 -2.22 -4.84 10.75
CA LYS A 19 -3.04 -4.04 9.84
C LYS A 19 -3.50 -2.76 10.53
N PHE A 20 -3.49 -1.67 9.78
CA PHE A 20 -4.30 -0.50 10.02
C PHE A 20 -5.37 -0.42 8.92
N GLU A 21 -6.62 -0.20 9.30
CA GLU A 21 -7.73 -0.07 8.35
C GLU A 21 -8.68 1.00 8.85
N GLN A 22 -9.17 1.83 7.93
CA GLN A 22 -10.15 2.85 8.22
C GLN A 22 -11.14 2.97 7.06
N ASP A 23 -12.43 2.88 7.40
CA ASP A 23 -13.51 3.17 6.48
C ASP A 23 -13.54 4.67 6.15
N ILE A 24 -13.84 4.98 4.90
CA ILE A 24 -14.00 6.34 4.40
C ILE A 24 -15.49 6.58 4.20
N LEU A 25 -16.03 7.57 4.91
CA LEU A 25 -17.43 7.95 4.81
C LEU A 25 -17.67 8.96 3.70
N ASP A 26 -18.93 9.17 3.32
CA ASP A 26 -19.31 10.22 2.37
C ASP A 26 -18.80 11.59 2.83
N GLY A 27 -18.19 12.33 1.91
CA GLY A 27 -17.58 13.64 2.20
C GLY A 27 -16.21 13.57 2.88
N GLU A 28 -15.70 12.39 3.24
CA GLU A 28 -14.35 12.23 3.78
C GLU A 28 -13.33 11.90 2.69
N SER A 29 -12.14 12.50 2.80
CA SER A 29 -10.99 12.17 1.97
C SER A 29 -10.26 10.94 2.53
N HIS A 30 -9.76 10.07 1.64
CA HIS A 30 -8.84 8.98 2.01
C HIS A 30 -7.58 9.49 2.72
N VAL A 31 -7.19 10.76 2.49
CA VAL A 31 -6.07 11.42 3.19
C VAL A 31 -6.23 11.33 4.71
N LYS A 32 -7.46 11.42 5.22
CA LYS A 32 -7.74 11.32 6.65
C LYS A 32 -7.22 10.03 7.26
N ALA A 33 -7.38 8.89 6.56
CA ALA A 33 -6.87 7.60 7.04
C ALA A 33 -5.34 7.54 7.02
N TYR A 34 -4.70 8.10 6.00
CA TYR A 34 -3.24 8.19 5.94
C TYR A 34 -2.67 9.11 7.01
N GLN A 35 -3.33 10.25 7.30
CA GLN A 35 -2.93 11.14 8.38
C GLN A 35 -3.10 10.45 9.74
N ASN A 36 -4.23 9.76 9.98
CA ASN A 36 -4.45 9.01 11.22
C ASN A 36 -3.41 7.92 11.42
N PHE A 37 -2.99 7.22 10.36
CA PHE A 37 -1.89 6.26 10.42
C PHE A 37 -0.57 6.96 10.79
N SER A 38 -0.24 8.07 10.12
CA SER A 38 0.96 8.86 10.42
C SER A 38 1.00 9.33 11.87
N ASP A 39 -0.12 9.86 12.38
CA ASP A 39 -0.23 10.37 13.75
C ASP A 39 -0.12 9.23 14.77
N LYS A 40 -0.79 8.10 14.52
CA LYS A 40 -0.76 6.91 15.40
C LYS A 40 0.68 6.40 15.59
N TYR A 41 1.45 6.34 14.50
CA TYR A 41 2.82 5.81 14.48
C TYR A 41 3.90 6.88 14.55
N LYS A 42 3.52 8.15 14.72
CA LYS A 42 4.43 9.31 14.79
C LYS A 42 5.40 9.39 13.59
N LEU A 43 4.91 9.12 12.38
CA LEU A 43 5.72 9.13 11.16
C LEU A 43 6.05 10.57 10.69
N GLY A 44 5.36 11.58 11.22
CA GLY A 44 5.69 12.99 11.02
C GLY A 44 5.16 13.61 9.72
N PHE A 45 4.31 12.90 8.97
CA PHE A 45 3.68 13.47 7.77
C PHE A 45 2.58 14.46 8.14
N LYS A 46 2.39 15.43 7.23
CA LYS A 46 1.26 16.35 7.24
C LYS A 46 0.72 16.45 5.82
N PHE A 47 -0.26 15.60 5.52
CA PHE A 47 -0.85 15.54 4.19
C PHE A 47 -1.93 16.61 4.01
N ARG A 48 -2.05 17.13 2.79
CA ARG A 48 -3.14 18.01 2.37
C ARG A 48 -4.30 17.18 1.81
N ASP A 49 -5.53 17.69 1.90
CA ASP A 49 -6.74 16.93 1.55
C ASP A 49 -6.79 16.44 0.10
N ASP A 50 -6.08 17.11 -0.81
CA ASP A 50 -5.95 16.79 -2.23
C ASP A 50 -4.81 15.81 -2.56
N GLU A 51 -4.00 15.42 -1.57
CA GLU A 51 -2.80 14.59 -1.75
C GLU A 51 -3.06 13.10 -1.56
N SER A 52 -4.30 12.61 -1.74
CA SER A 52 -4.65 11.21 -1.47
C SER A 52 -3.75 10.18 -2.18
N HIS A 53 -3.31 10.50 -3.40
CA HIS A 53 -2.38 9.64 -4.13
C HIS A 53 -0.94 9.76 -3.59
N GLY A 54 -0.47 10.99 -3.34
CA GLY A 54 0.84 11.25 -2.75
C GLY A 54 1.00 10.62 -1.37
N ALA A 55 -0.04 10.67 -0.54
CA ALA A 55 -0.05 10.04 0.77
C ALA A 55 0.15 8.52 0.69
N GLY A 56 -0.54 7.84 -0.23
CA GLY A 56 -0.34 6.40 -0.47
C GLY A 56 1.09 6.06 -0.89
N LEU A 57 1.70 6.90 -1.73
CA LEU A 57 3.11 6.77 -2.13
C LEU A 57 4.05 6.98 -0.94
N SER A 58 3.88 8.04 -0.15
CA SER A 58 4.73 8.32 1.02
C SER A 58 4.70 7.17 2.04
N ILE A 59 3.53 6.56 2.25
CA ILE A 59 3.40 5.38 3.13
C ILE A 59 4.10 4.16 2.54
N ALA A 60 4.00 3.93 1.22
CA ALA A 60 4.72 2.83 0.57
C ALA A 60 6.23 3.04 0.50
N GLU A 61 6.70 4.29 0.41
CA GLU A 61 8.12 4.65 0.44
C GLU A 61 8.77 4.27 1.78
N LEU A 62 8.01 4.38 2.88
CA LEU A 62 8.42 3.90 4.21
C LEU A 62 8.42 2.36 4.34
N GLY A 63 8.05 1.62 3.29
CA GLY A 63 8.06 0.15 3.32
C GLY A 63 6.69 -0.48 3.63
N HIS A 64 5.61 0.31 3.73
CA HIS A 64 4.29 -0.22 4.08
C HIS A 64 3.43 -0.46 2.84
N PHE A 65 3.07 -1.72 2.59
CA PHE A 65 2.08 -2.05 1.58
C PHE A 65 0.72 -1.43 1.94
N ASN A 66 0.08 -0.75 1.01
CA ASN A 66 -1.23 -0.18 1.25
C ASN A 66 -2.12 -0.14 0.00
N TYR A 67 -3.42 -0.04 0.22
CA TYR A 67 -4.40 0.14 -0.83
C TYR A 67 -5.57 1.00 -0.35
N LYS A 68 -6.28 1.56 -1.32
CA LYS A 68 -7.52 2.30 -1.09
C LYS A 68 -8.61 1.87 -2.06
N THR A 69 -9.86 1.89 -1.60
CA THR A 69 -11.03 1.56 -2.42
C THR A 69 -12.01 2.72 -2.49
N GLU A 70 -12.78 2.73 -3.56
CA GLU A 70 -14.03 3.49 -3.71
C GLU A 70 -15.11 2.45 -4.01
N ASP A 71 -15.83 2.04 -2.99
CA ASP A 71 -16.80 0.94 -3.05
C ASP A 71 -18.01 1.31 -3.93
N ASP A 72 -18.45 2.58 -3.90
CA ASP A 72 -19.59 3.07 -4.69
C ASP A 72 -19.41 2.92 -6.20
N ILE A 73 -18.16 3.05 -6.68
CA ILE A 73 -17.80 2.91 -8.09
C ILE A 73 -16.98 1.63 -8.35
N GLY A 74 -16.79 0.79 -7.33
CA GLY A 74 -16.13 -0.50 -7.42
C GLY A 74 -14.69 -0.44 -7.89
N VAL A 75 -13.88 0.54 -7.44
CA VAL A 75 -12.46 0.64 -7.81
C VAL A 75 -11.48 0.47 -6.66
N ILE A 76 -10.27 0.02 -6.98
CA ILE A 76 -9.15 -0.16 -6.04
C ILE A 76 -7.83 0.37 -6.63
N ALA A 77 -7.02 1.00 -5.79
CA ALA A 77 -5.65 1.41 -6.10
C ALA A 77 -4.67 0.85 -5.07
N PHE A 78 -3.53 0.32 -5.54
CA PHE A 78 -2.49 -0.27 -4.68
C PHE A 78 -1.20 0.55 -4.69
N TYR A 79 -0.46 0.51 -3.59
CA TYR A 79 0.83 1.16 -3.41
C TYR A 79 1.80 0.15 -2.81
N LEU A 80 2.79 -0.25 -3.59
CA LEU A 80 3.71 -1.33 -3.24
C LEU A 80 5.06 -0.76 -2.79
N PRO A 81 5.58 -1.20 -1.65
CA PRO A 81 6.88 -0.76 -1.17
C PRO A 81 8.03 -1.29 -2.04
N SER A 82 9.23 -0.76 -1.80
CA SER A 82 10.45 -1.25 -2.47
C SER A 82 10.79 -2.69 -2.06
N LYS A 83 10.60 -3.01 -0.78
CA LYS A 83 10.78 -4.31 -0.12
C LYS A 83 9.41 -4.76 0.37
N VAL A 84 9.01 -6.00 0.06
CA VAL A 84 7.76 -6.59 0.56
C VAL A 84 8.11 -7.63 1.62
N THR A 85 7.45 -7.56 2.77
CA THR A 85 7.64 -8.52 3.87
C THR A 85 6.73 -9.75 3.69
N ASP A 86 6.99 -10.81 4.44
CA ASP A 86 6.19 -12.04 4.38
C ASP A 86 4.75 -11.75 4.82
N ARG A 87 4.57 -10.98 5.89
CA ARG A 87 3.25 -10.54 6.36
C ARG A 87 2.48 -9.77 5.29
N GLN A 88 3.14 -8.91 4.52
CA GLN A 88 2.52 -8.13 3.46
C GLN A 88 2.11 -9.00 2.28
N LEU A 89 2.96 -9.95 1.89
CA LEU A 89 2.66 -10.91 0.83
C LEU A 89 1.52 -11.84 1.24
N GLU A 90 1.60 -12.45 2.41
CA GLU A 90 0.56 -13.35 2.94
C GLU A 90 -0.78 -12.62 3.06
N TYR A 91 -0.78 -11.36 3.54
CA TYR A 91 -2.00 -10.57 3.59
C TYR A 91 -2.59 -10.35 2.19
N PHE A 92 -1.75 -10.02 1.21
CA PHE A 92 -2.20 -9.81 -0.17
C PHE A 92 -2.83 -11.07 -0.75
N GLU A 93 -2.18 -12.22 -0.62
CA GLU A 93 -2.67 -13.52 -1.12
C GLU A 93 -4.00 -13.92 -0.47
N ASN A 94 -4.11 -13.78 0.85
CA ASN A 94 -5.32 -14.10 1.60
C ASN A 94 -6.53 -13.21 1.27
N HIS A 95 -6.32 -12.06 0.61
CA HIS A 95 -7.39 -11.12 0.25
C HIS A 95 -7.59 -10.99 -1.26
N LYS A 96 -6.91 -11.81 -2.06
CA LYS A 96 -6.93 -11.73 -3.53
C LYS A 96 -8.33 -11.82 -4.12
N ASP A 97 -9.15 -12.73 -3.60
CA ASP A 97 -10.54 -12.90 -4.04
C ASP A 97 -11.38 -11.65 -3.78
N ASN A 98 -11.14 -10.95 -2.67
CA ASN A 98 -11.82 -9.69 -2.37
C ASN A 98 -11.40 -8.61 -3.37
N TYR A 99 -10.10 -8.54 -3.72
CA TYR A 99 -9.61 -7.57 -4.69
C TYR A 99 -10.17 -7.81 -6.10
N ALA A 100 -10.42 -9.07 -6.46
CA ALA A 100 -10.99 -9.44 -7.76
C ALA A 100 -12.41 -8.89 -7.98
N SER A 101 -13.12 -8.47 -6.93
CA SER A 101 -14.42 -7.80 -7.03
C SER A 101 -14.33 -6.33 -7.45
N TYR A 102 -13.13 -5.74 -7.45
CA TYR A 102 -12.90 -4.34 -7.80
C TYR A 102 -12.22 -4.21 -9.16
N THR A 103 -12.53 -3.12 -9.86
CA THR A 103 -11.73 -2.66 -11.00
C THR A 103 -10.44 -2.02 -10.47
N THR A 104 -9.29 -2.62 -10.78
CA THR A 104 -7.99 -2.05 -10.43
C THR A 104 -7.70 -0.84 -11.32
N ILE A 105 -7.72 0.37 -10.75
CA ILE A 105 -7.43 1.61 -11.47
C ILE A 105 -5.94 1.94 -11.52
N GLY A 106 -5.12 1.26 -10.72
CA GLY A 106 -3.67 1.38 -10.76
C GLY A 106 -3.00 0.68 -9.59
N ALA A 107 -1.75 0.30 -9.80
CA ALA A 107 -0.85 -0.11 -8.74
C ALA A 107 0.51 0.57 -8.94
N TYR A 108 0.98 1.24 -7.89
CA TYR A 108 2.17 2.07 -7.96
C TYR A 108 3.34 1.36 -7.30
N ILE A 109 4.45 1.26 -8.03
CA ILE A 109 5.66 0.56 -7.59
C ILE A 109 6.86 1.49 -7.68
N PHE A 110 7.80 1.33 -6.75
CA PHE A 110 9.09 1.99 -6.84
C PHE A 110 10.09 1.17 -7.67
N ARG A 111 10.77 1.84 -8.59
CA ARG A 111 11.92 1.34 -9.36
C ARG A 111 13.12 2.23 -9.09
N LYS A 112 14.25 1.62 -8.73
CA LYS A 112 15.54 2.30 -8.59
C LYS A 112 16.33 2.16 -9.90
N VAL A 113 16.75 3.28 -10.48
CA VAL A 113 17.72 3.34 -11.57
C VAL A 113 18.85 4.23 -11.10
N ASP A 114 20.07 3.69 -11.06
CA ASP A 114 21.22 4.31 -10.42
C ASP A 114 20.87 4.74 -8.98
N ASP A 115 20.98 6.02 -8.66
CA ASP A 115 20.62 6.59 -7.35
C ASP A 115 19.26 7.31 -7.33
N THR A 116 18.48 7.21 -8.41
CA THR A 116 17.15 7.86 -8.51
C THR A 116 16.02 6.85 -8.33
N ILE A 117 15.02 7.22 -7.53
CA ILE A 117 13.79 6.45 -7.33
C ILE A 117 12.71 7.00 -8.27
N TYR A 118 12.15 6.11 -9.07
CA TYR A 118 11.02 6.38 -9.96
C TYR A 118 9.79 5.63 -9.46
N THR A 119 8.61 6.18 -9.74
CA THR A 119 7.33 5.50 -9.56
C THR A 119 6.82 5.06 -10.93
N ASP A 120 6.57 3.76 -11.07
CA ASP A 120 5.90 3.20 -12.24
C ASP A 120 4.48 2.76 -11.85
N GLU A 121 3.57 2.75 -12.83
CA GLU A 121 2.21 2.24 -12.67
C GLU A 121 2.07 0.91 -13.41
N ILE A 122 1.47 -0.07 -12.75
CA ILE A 122 1.13 -1.39 -13.31
C ILE A 122 -0.36 -1.67 -13.12
N TYR A 123 -0.90 -2.57 -13.95
CA TYR A 123 -2.31 -2.90 -13.96
C TYR A 123 -2.53 -4.41 -13.92
N GLY A 124 -3.67 -4.82 -13.36
CA GLY A 124 -4.06 -6.22 -13.25
C GLY A 124 -3.48 -6.90 -12.02
N LEU A 125 -4.33 -7.64 -11.30
CA LEU A 125 -3.97 -8.31 -10.05
C LEU A 125 -2.83 -9.31 -10.22
N GLU A 126 -2.73 -9.99 -11.36
CA GLU A 126 -1.62 -10.91 -11.66
C GLU A 126 -0.26 -10.17 -11.74
N MET A 127 -0.21 -9.00 -12.39
CA MET A 127 1.04 -8.23 -12.45
C MET A 127 1.44 -7.71 -11.07
N ILE A 128 0.45 -7.32 -10.26
CA ILE A 128 0.65 -6.84 -8.88
C ILE A 128 1.20 -7.98 -8.01
N GLU A 129 0.56 -9.14 -8.06
CA GLU A 129 1.01 -10.35 -7.35
C GLU A 129 2.45 -10.72 -7.73
N ASN A 130 2.76 -10.73 -9.03
CA ASN A 130 4.12 -11.01 -9.51
C ASN A 130 5.14 -10.00 -8.96
N GLN A 131 4.78 -8.72 -8.81
CA GLN A 131 5.66 -7.75 -8.16
C GLN A 131 5.77 -7.97 -6.65
N MET A 132 4.69 -8.33 -5.96
CA MET A 132 4.71 -8.65 -4.53
C MET A 132 5.68 -9.81 -4.25
N ILE A 133 5.54 -10.92 -4.97
CA ILE A 133 6.41 -12.11 -4.87
C ILE A 133 7.87 -11.75 -5.19
N LYS A 134 8.10 -11.03 -6.30
CA LYS A 134 9.45 -10.63 -6.72
C LYS A 134 10.15 -9.75 -5.68
N LYS A 135 9.42 -8.80 -5.09
CA LYS A 135 9.96 -7.89 -4.07
C LYS A 135 10.18 -8.58 -2.73
N ASN A 136 9.36 -9.58 -2.40
CA ASN A 136 9.54 -10.41 -1.21
C ASN A 136 10.78 -11.31 -1.29
N ARG A 137 10.98 -12.06 -2.39
CA ARG A 137 12.18 -12.91 -2.57
C ARG A 137 13.51 -12.14 -2.50
N LYS A 138 13.54 -10.92 -3.05
CA LYS A 138 14.73 -10.05 -2.98
C LYS A 138 15.07 -9.61 -1.54
N SER A 139 14.08 -9.60 -0.65
CA SER A 139 14.29 -9.33 0.78
C SER A 139 15.05 -10.49 1.43
N GLU A 140 14.66 -11.73 1.11
CA GLU A 140 15.23 -12.96 1.68
C GLU A 140 16.69 -13.18 1.26
N GLU A 141 17.02 -12.89 0.00
CA GLU A 141 18.39 -13.02 -0.54
C GLU A 141 19.38 -12.09 0.18
N LYS A 142 18.92 -10.93 0.68
CA LYS A 142 19.76 -10.00 1.45
C LYS A 142 19.90 -10.37 2.93
N GLY A 143 19.00 -11.22 3.46
CA GLY A 143 19.07 -11.74 4.83
C GLY A 143 20.12 -12.85 5.02
N HIS A 144 20.76 -13.32 3.94
CA HIS A 144 21.77 -14.40 3.95
C HIS A 144 23.23 -13.90 3.99
N VAL A 145 23.47 -12.65 4.39
CA VAL A 145 24.83 -12.20 4.73
C VAL A 145 25.14 -12.69 6.15
N ARG A 146 26.02 -13.69 6.21
CA ARG A 146 26.53 -14.42 7.39
C ARG A 146 26.88 -13.55 8.59
#